data_AF-A0A099Z2R5-F1
#
_entry.id   AF-A0A099Z2R5-F1
#
_cell.length_a   1.000
_cell.length_b   1.000
_cell.length_c   1.000
_cell.angle_alpha   90.00
_cell.angle_beta   90.00
_cell.angle_gamma   90.00
#
_symmetry.space_group_name_H-M   'P 1'
#
loop_
_entity.id
_entity.type
_entity.pdbx_description
1 polymer ?
#
loop_
_entity_poly.entity_id
_entity_poly.type
_entity_poly.pdbx_seq_one_letter_code
_entity_poly.pdbx_strand_id
1 'polypeptide(L)'
;RFRALFTLRGLGGAAAVRWISRGFDDSSALLKHELAYCLGQMREAAAIPVLLRVLQDPRQEPMVRHEAGEALGAIGNPEVLDVLKRYSEDPVVEV
;
A
#
# COMPACT_ATOMS: atom_id res chain seq x y z
N ARG A 1 1.69 -7.46 -16.18
CA ARG A 1 1.33 -6.57 -15.04
C ARG A 1 2.57 -6.15 -14.25
N PHE A 2 3.33 -7.08 -13.68
CA PHE A 2 4.57 -6.81 -12.92
C PHE A 2 5.61 -5.92 -13.60
N ARG A 3 5.96 -6.18 -14.86
CA ARG A 3 6.92 -5.32 -15.59
C ARG A 3 6.47 -3.86 -15.62
N ALA A 4 5.20 -3.60 -15.91
CA ALA A 4 4.65 -2.25 -15.96
C ALA A 4 4.64 -1.60 -14.56
N LEU A 5 4.26 -2.36 -13.52
CA LEU A 5 4.33 -1.91 -12.13
C LEU A 5 5.75 -1.45 -11.75
N PHE A 6 6.75 -2.30 -11.97
CA PHE A 6 8.13 -1.96 -11.62
C PHE A 6 8.70 -0.80 -12.46
N THR A 7 8.25 -0.65 -13.72
CA THR A 7 8.55 0.53 -14.53
C THR A 7 7.93 1.79 -13.92
N LEU A 8 6.65 1.78 -13.54
CA LEU A 8 5.98 2.93 -12.90
C LEU A 8 6.66 3.31 -11.59
N ARG A 9 7.00 2.31 -10.76
CA ARG A 9 7.76 2.53 -9.52
C ARG A 9 9.10 3.22 -9.80
N GLY A 10 9.82 2.78 -10.84
CA GLY A 10 11.09 3.40 -11.24
C GLY A 10 10.95 4.83 -11.81
N LEU A 11 9.81 5.16 -12.43
CA LEU A 11 9.54 6.52 -12.91
C LEU A 11 9.22 7.48 -11.76
N GLY A 12 8.51 7.01 -10.74
CA GLY A 12 8.09 7.85 -9.63
C GLY A 12 7.07 8.92 -10.02
N GLY A 13 6.79 9.79 -9.07
CA GLY A 13 5.89 10.93 -9.17
C GLY A 13 4.42 10.57 -9.00
N ALA A 14 3.63 11.61 -8.73
CA ALA A 14 2.20 11.50 -8.48
C ALA A 14 1.43 10.78 -9.60
N ALA A 15 1.88 10.87 -10.85
CA ALA A 15 1.27 10.13 -11.96
C ALA A 15 1.48 8.62 -11.84
N ALA A 16 2.68 8.16 -11.51
CA ALA A 16 2.95 6.74 -11.28
C ALA A 16 2.16 6.23 -10.08
N VAL A 17 2.16 6.97 -8.96
CA VAL A 17 1.35 6.65 -7.78
C VAL A 17 -0.12 6.46 -8.15
N ARG A 18 -0.72 7.38 -8.92
CA ARG A 18 -2.11 7.27 -9.37
C ARG A 18 -2.37 6.02 -10.21
N TRP A 19 -1.46 5.67 -11.13
CA TRP A 19 -1.63 4.48 -11.97
C TRP A 19 -1.48 3.18 -11.19
N ILE A 20 -0.51 3.11 -10.28
CA ILE A 20 -0.32 1.96 -9.39
C ILE A 20 -1.55 1.79 -8.47
N SER A 21 -2.07 2.90 -7.92
CA SER A 21 -3.25 2.91 -7.04
C SER A 21 -4.51 2.32 -7.68
N ARG A 22 -4.69 2.47 -9.00
CA ARG A 22 -5.81 1.86 -9.74
C ARG A 22 -5.73 0.35 -9.84
N GLY A 23 -4.57 -0.24 -9.62
CA GLY A 23 -4.38 -1.69 -9.69
C GLY A 23 -4.99 -2.46 -8.50
N PHE A 24 -5.40 -1.78 -7.42
CA PHE A 24 -5.98 -2.43 -6.24
C PHE A 24 -7.36 -3.04 -6.46
N ASP A 25 -7.97 -2.80 -7.63
CA ASP A 25 -9.23 -3.43 -8.04
C ASP A 25 -8.99 -4.78 -8.76
N ASP A 26 -7.74 -5.22 -8.94
CA ASP A 26 -7.40 -6.53 -9.52
C ASP A 26 -7.73 -7.66 -8.52
N SER A 27 -8.18 -8.81 -9.05
CA SER A 27 -8.53 -9.97 -8.23
C SER A 27 -7.33 -10.70 -7.64
N SER A 28 -6.10 -10.42 -8.12
CA SER A 28 -4.89 -11.08 -7.63
C SER A 28 -4.38 -10.43 -6.34
N ALA A 29 -4.55 -11.13 -5.21
CA ALA A 29 -3.95 -10.72 -3.93
C ALA A 29 -2.44 -10.47 -4.05
N LEU A 30 -1.71 -11.35 -4.74
CA LEU A 30 -0.26 -11.21 -4.98
C LEU A 30 0.08 -9.92 -5.73
N LEU A 31 -0.70 -9.56 -6.76
CA LEU A 31 -0.48 -8.29 -7.43
C LEU A 31 -0.76 -7.12 -6.48
N LYS A 32 -1.87 -7.13 -5.75
CA LYS A 32 -2.24 -6.05 -4.82
C LYS A 32 -1.20 -5.83 -3.73
N HIS A 33 -0.66 -6.90 -3.15
CA HIS A 33 0.49 -6.86 -2.25
C HIS A 33 1.65 -6.11 -2.91
N GLU A 34 2.03 -6.53 -4.12
CA GLU A 34 3.16 -5.93 -4.85
C GLU A 34 2.94 -4.47 -5.26
N LEU A 35 1.69 -4.05 -5.46
CA LEU A 35 1.34 -2.63 -5.64
C LEU A 35 1.64 -1.84 -4.36
N ALA A 36 1.20 -2.33 -3.18
CA ALA A 36 1.47 -1.70 -1.90
C ALA A 36 2.98 -1.63 -1.62
N TYR A 37 3.69 -2.73 -1.84
CA TYR A 37 5.14 -2.80 -1.72
C TYR A 37 5.84 -1.74 -2.58
N CYS A 38 5.47 -1.63 -3.86
CA CYS A 38 6.04 -0.62 -4.75
C CYS A 38 5.74 0.81 -4.29
N LEU A 39 4.54 1.09 -3.81
CA LEU A 39 4.18 2.40 -3.27
C LEU A 39 5.01 2.74 -2.01
N GLY A 40 5.24 1.77 -1.13
CA GLY A 40 6.14 1.90 0.02
C GLY A 40 7.58 2.21 -0.39
N GLN A 41 8.10 1.50 -1.40
CA GLN A 41 9.44 1.77 -1.95
C GLN A 41 9.59 3.16 -2.56
N MET A 42 8.52 3.70 -3.16
CA MET A 42 8.52 5.05 -3.75
C MET A 42 8.59 6.15 -2.69
N ARG A 43 8.13 5.89 -1.45
CA ARG A 43 8.11 6.84 -0.32
C ARG A 43 7.41 8.18 -0.62
N GLU A 44 6.42 8.16 -1.50
CA GLU A 44 5.67 9.36 -1.87
C GLU A 44 4.41 9.51 -1.01
N ALA A 45 4.27 10.65 -0.33
CA ALA A 45 3.10 10.96 0.51
C ALA A 45 1.77 10.89 -0.27
N ALA A 46 1.79 11.07 -1.59
CA ALA A 46 0.63 10.90 -2.45
C ALA A 46 0.01 9.48 -2.42
N ALA A 47 0.77 8.47 -1.97
CA ALA A 47 0.29 7.09 -1.84
C ALA A 47 -0.47 6.84 -0.53
N ILE A 48 -0.34 7.72 0.47
CA ILE A 48 -0.94 7.53 1.80
C ILE A 48 -2.46 7.29 1.73
N PRO A 49 -3.27 8.05 0.97
CA PRO A 49 -4.71 7.84 0.95
C PRO A 49 -5.14 6.45 0.45
N VAL A 50 -4.45 5.91 -0.58
CA VAL A 50 -4.79 4.58 -1.08
C VAL A 50 -4.33 3.48 -0.13
N LEU A 51 -3.17 3.63 0.50
CA LEU A 51 -2.63 2.64 1.43
C LEU A 51 -3.47 2.58 2.72
N LEU A 52 -3.92 3.73 3.23
CA LEU A 52 -4.87 3.77 4.35
C LEU A 52 -6.17 3.03 4.02
N ARG A 53 -6.74 3.29 2.83
CA ARG A 53 -7.95 2.59 2.37
C ARG A 53 -7.74 1.07 2.32
N VAL A 54 -6.57 0.61 1.87
CA VAL A 54 -6.25 -0.81 1.76
C VAL A 54 -6.08 -1.46 3.13
N LEU A 55 -5.29 -0.86 4.03
CA LEU A 55 -5.09 -1.32 5.40
C LEU A 55 -6.42 -1.46 6.17
N GLN A 56 -7.31 -0.48 5.97
CA GLN A 56 -8.59 -0.37 6.68
C GLN A 56 -9.72 -1.22 6.09
N ASP A 57 -9.56 -1.79 4.89
CA ASP A 57 -10.63 -2.57 4.24
C ASP A 57 -10.58 -4.04 4.69
N PRO A 58 -11.52 -4.52 5.52
CA PRO A 58 -11.53 -5.90 6.00
C PRO A 58 -11.83 -6.93 4.90
N ARG A 59 -12.20 -6.48 3.68
CA ARG A 59 -12.40 -7.36 2.52
C ARG A 59 -11.11 -7.61 1.75
N GLN A 60 -10.05 -6.84 2.01
CA GLN A 60 -8.73 -7.13 1.46
C GLN A 60 -8.11 -8.31 2.20
N GLU A 61 -7.32 -9.10 1.49
CA GLU A 61 -6.63 -10.24 2.07
C GLU A 61 -5.60 -9.75 3.11
N PRO A 62 -5.37 -10.49 4.21
CA PRO A 62 -4.38 -10.14 5.23
C PRO A 62 -3.00 -9.78 4.65
N MET A 63 -2.57 -10.54 3.64
CA MET A 63 -1.31 -10.28 2.91
C MET A 63 -1.24 -8.88 2.28
N VAL A 64 -2.36 -8.36 1.78
CA VAL A 64 -2.40 -7.04 1.14
C VAL A 64 -2.45 -5.94 2.19
N ARG A 65 -3.16 -6.20 3.30
CA ARG A 65 -3.31 -5.27 4.42
C ARG A 65 -1.99 -5.05 5.16
N HIS A 66 -1.22 -6.11 5.46
CA HIS A 66 0.10 -5.96 6.11
C HIS A 66 1.03 -5.11 5.26
N GLU A 67 1.07 -5.38 3.95
CA GLU A 67 1.99 -4.69 3.05
C GLU A 67 1.60 -3.21 2.90
N ALA A 68 0.31 -2.89 3.00
CA ALA A 68 -0.12 -1.50 3.09
C ALA A 68 0.33 -0.82 4.39
N GLY A 69 0.27 -1.52 5.52
CA GLY A 69 0.81 -1.06 6.81
C GLY A 69 2.32 -0.81 6.76
N GLU A 70 3.09 -1.77 6.24
CA GLU A 70 4.53 -1.64 6.03
C GLU A 70 4.87 -0.48 5.10
N ALA A 71 4.15 -0.33 3.98
CA ALA A 71 4.33 0.75 3.04
C ALA A 71 4.08 2.13 3.68
N LEU A 72 3.04 2.27 4.52
CA LEU A 72 2.78 3.48 5.30
C LEU A 72 3.93 3.79 6.26
N GLY A 73 4.46 2.77 6.96
CA GLY A 73 5.65 2.89 7.80
C GLY A 73 6.90 3.32 7.03
N ALA A 74 7.09 2.77 5.82
CA ALA A 74 8.21 3.09 4.94
C ALA A 74 8.16 4.52 4.37
N ILE A 75 6.95 5.06 4.13
CA ILE A 75 6.76 6.46 3.76
C ILE A 75 7.16 7.38 4.93
N GLY A 76 6.86 6.99 6.16
CA GLY A 76 7.34 7.69 7.36
C GLY A 76 6.67 9.04 7.63
N ASN A 77 5.44 9.26 7.15
CA ASN A 77 4.69 10.47 7.46
C ASN A 77 4.09 10.36 8.89
N PRO A 78 4.35 11.30 9.81
CA PRO A 78 3.79 11.26 11.16
C PRO A 78 2.26 11.20 11.23
N GLU A 79 1.55 11.71 10.21
CA GLU A 79 0.08 11.70 10.14
C GLU A 79 -0.53 10.29 10.17
N VAL A 80 0.24 9.26 9.78
CA VAL A 80 -0.24 7.88 9.73
C VAL A 80 0.03 7.12 11.04
N LEU A 81 0.76 7.72 11.98
CA LEU A 81 1.22 7.05 13.20
C LEU A 81 0.07 6.53 14.06
N ASP A 82 -0.98 7.32 14.24
CA ASP A 82 -2.14 6.93 15.06
C ASP A 82 -2.93 5.79 14.42
N VAL A 83 -2.98 5.74 13.08
CA VAL A 83 -3.60 4.63 12.37
C VAL A 83 -2.74 3.37 12.53
N LEU A 84 -1.42 3.46 12.34
CA LEU A 84 -0.53 2.31 12.51
C LEU A 84 -0.57 1.74 13.93
N LYS A 85 -0.63 2.60 14.96
CA LYS A 85 -0.83 2.14 16.36
C LYS A 85 -2.16 1.44 16.57
N ARG A 86 -3.23 1.90 15.92
CA ARG A 86 -4.53 1.21 15.98
C ARG A 86 -4.45 -0.18 15.35
N TYR A 87 -3.78 -0.30 14.20
CA TYR A 87 -3.69 -1.56 13.47
C TYR A 87 -2.60 -2.50 13.99
N SER A 88 -1.67 -2.05 14.84
CA SER A 88 -0.79 -2.97 15.59
C SER A 88 -1.52 -3.85 16.62
N GLU A 89 -2.81 -3.58 16.85
CA GLU A 89 -3.71 -4.38 17.68
C GLU A 89 -4.81 -5.06 16.83
N ASP A 90 -4.64 -5.18 15.51
CA ASP A 90 -5.62 -5.83 14.64
C ASP A 90 -5.82 -7.31 15.05
N PRO A 91 -7.05 -7.83 15.02
CA PRO A 91 -7.31 -9.23 15.33
C PRO A 91 -6.68 -10.20 14.33
N VAL A 92 -6.33 -9.74 13.13
CA VAL A 92 -5.59 -10.52 12.13
C VAL A 92 -4.10 -10.33 12.38
N VAL A 93 -3.42 -11.40 12.81
CA VAL A 93 -2.03 -11.38 13.29
C VAL A 93 -1.04 -10.82 12.26
N GLU A 94 -1.30 -11.02 10.97
CA GLU A 94 -0.42 -10.53 9.91
C GLU A 94 -0.50 -9.02 9.69
N VAL A 95 -1.59 -8.36 10.06
CA VAL A 95 -1.87 -6.93 9.78
C VAL A 95 -1.29 -6.02 10.86
#